data_AF-A0A937BG39-F1
#
_entry.id   AF-A0A937BG39-F1
#
_cell.length_a   1.000
_cell.length_b   1.000
_cell.length_c   1.000
_cell.angle_alpha   90.00
_cell.angle_beta   90.00
_cell.angle_gamma   90.00
#
_symmetry.space_group_name_H-M   'P 1'
#
loop_
_entity.id
_entity.type
_entity.pdbx_description
1 polymer ?
#
loop_
_entity_poly.entity_id
_entity_poly.type
_entity_poly.pdbx_seq_one_letter_code
_entity_poly.pdbx_strand_id
1 'polypeptide(L)'
;MVLVFADNNYFQTDGCYIQLQEMFPQAHIVGCSTSGSVMGVTISDGDMVATAVKLERSNIKVALIDLNPNMGATELGISLMAKLADSNLRHVIVFRWPTSQW
;
A
#
# COMPACT_ATOMS: atom_id res chain seq x y z
N MET A 1 8.59 3.86 5.76
CA MET A 1 7.31 3.41 5.16
C MET A 1 6.62 2.52 6.17
N VAL A 2 5.29 2.48 6.16
CA VAL A 2 4.48 1.54 6.93
C VAL A 2 3.74 0.66 5.91
N LEU A 3 3.96 -0.65 5.99
CA LEU A 3 3.24 -1.65 5.21
C LEU A 3 2.01 -2.08 5.98
N VAL A 4 0.84 -2.00 5.35
CA VAL A 4 -0.43 -2.34 5.97
C VAL A 4 -1.13 -3.47 5.23
N PHE A 5 -1.48 -4.51 5.97
CA PHE A 5 -2.30 -5.61 5.49
C PHE A 5 -3.50 -5.75 6.39
N ALA A 6 -4.68 -5.53 5.84
CA ALA A 6 -5.91 -5.45 6.62
C ALA A 6 -7.07 -6.12 5.92
N ASP A 7 -8.07 -6.52 6.71
CA ASP A 7 -9.37 -6.89 6.18
C ASP A 7 -10.09 -5.63 5.64
N ASN A 8 -10.77 -5.81 4.51
CA ASN A 8 -11.35 -4.75 3.67
C ASN A 8 -12.31 -3.84 4.45
N ASN A 9 -13.09 -4.37 5.39
CA ASN A 9 -14.08 -3.58 6.12
C ASN A 9 -13.47 -2.70 7.22
N TYR A 10 -12.37 -3.12 7.84
CA TYR A 10 -11.78 -2.41 8.98
C TYR A 10 -10.90 -1.24 8.52
N PHE A 11 -10.18 -1.43 7.42
CA PHE A 11 -9.26 -0.41 6.89
C PHE A 11 -9.92 0.70 6.05
N GLN A 12 -11.23 0.61 5.82
CA GLN A 12 -12.01 1.70 5.22
C GLN A 12 -12.43 2.78 6.22
N THR A 13 -12.12 2.63 7.51
CA THR A 13 -12.43 3.65 8.50
C THR A 13 -11.31 4.69 8.60
N ASP A 14 -11.66 5.97 8.52
CA ASP A 14 -10.67 7.03 8.48
C ASP A 14 -9.73 7.05 9.69
N GLY A 15 -10.26 6.64 10.85
CA GLY A 15 -9.54 6.67 12.13
C GLY A 15 -8.28 5.83 12.15
N CYS A 16 -8.27 4.65 11.50
CA CYS A 16 -7.09 3.78 11.51
C CYS A 16 -5.94 4.37 10.69
N TYR A 17 -6.26 4.92 9.52
CA TYR A 17 -5.27 5.59 8.67
C TYR A 17 -4.72 6.86 9.34
N ILE A 18 -5.59 7.67 9.96
CA ILE A 18 -5.20 8.87 10.70
C ILE A 18 -4.25 8.50 11.86
N GLN A 19 -4.57 7.48 12.66
CA GLN A 19 -3.70 7.01 13.74
C GLN A 19 -2.32 6.60 13.24
N LEU A 20 -2.24 5.87 12.11
CA LEU A 20 -0.96 5.50 11.51
C LEU A 20 -0.18 6.73 11.01
N GLN A 21 -0.86 7.73 10.45
CA GLN A 21 -0.22 8.99 10.06
C GLN A 21 0.31 9.76 11.27
N GLU A 22 -0.45 9.80 12.37
CA GLU A 22 -0.02 10.45 13.62
C GLU A 22 1.19 9.74 14.25
N MET A 23 1.19 8.40 14.26
CA MET A 23 2.30 7.60 14.78
C MET A 23 3.55 7.68 13.91
N PHE A 24 3.39 7.77 12.58
CA PHE A 24 4.48 7.75 11.62
C PHE A 24 4.37 8.88 10.58
N PRO A 25 4.50 10.15 10.99
CA PRO A 25 4.18 11.31 10.15
C PRO A 25 5.10 11.49 8.93
N GLN A 26 6.27 10.85 8.95
CA GLN A 26 7.24 10.89 7.85
C GLN A 26 7.21 9.62 6.99
N ALA A 27 6.36 8.65 7.33
CA ALA A 27 6.28 7.40 6.60
C ALA A 27 5.21 7.46 5.51
N HIS A 28 5.57 7.02 4.31
CA HIS A 28 4.55 6.57 3.36
C HIS A 28 3.80 5.37 3.94
N ILE A 29 2.48 5.43 3.95
CA ILE A 29 1.61 4.31 4.32
C ILE A 29 1.15 3.67 3.01
N VAL A 30 1.48 2.39 2.83
CA VAL A 30 1.09 1.62 1.65
C VAL A 30 0.66 0.23 2.08
N GLY A 31 -0.15 -0.44 1.27
CA GLY A 31 -0.62 -1.77 1.62
C GLY A 31 -1.58 -2.35 0.61
N CYS A 32 -2.33 -3.37 1.03
CA CYS A 32 -3.47 -3.89 0.29
C CYS A 32 -4.52 -4.44 1.25
N SER A 33 -5.77 -4.49 0.80
CA SER A 33 -6.76 -5.32 1.49
C SER A 33 -6.47 -6.79 1.18
N THR A 34 -6.57 -7.60 2.24
CA THR A 34 -6.44 -9.05 2.18
C THR A 34 -7.80 -9.67 2.45
N SER A 35 -8.07 -10.87 1.95
CA SER A 35 -9.29 -11.64 2.30
C SER A 35 -9.21 -12.25 3.71
N GLY A 36 -8.59 -11.56 4.66
CA GLY A 36 -8.18 -12.04 5.98
C GLY A 36 -6.66 -11.91 6.20
N SER A 37 -6.24 -11.61 7.43
CA SER A 37 -4.81 -11.50 7.79
C SER A 37 -4.30 -12.81 8.37
N VAL A 38 -3.14 -13.28 7.89
CA VAL A 38 -2.48 -14.49 8.41
C VAL A 38 -1.37 -14.09 9.38
N MET A 39 -1.56 -14.39 10.66
CA MET A 39 -0.54 -14.25 11.70
C MET A 39 -0.10 -15.63 12.18
N GLY A 40 1.02 -16.13 11.66
CA GLY A 40 1.47 -17.50 11.92
C GLY A 40 0.57 -18.53 11.23
N VAL A 41 -0.14 -19.34 12.02
CA VAL A 41 -1.16 -20.29 11.53
C VAL A 41 -2.59 -19.79 11.77
N THR A 42 -2.73 -18.63 12.38
CA THR A 42 -4.03 -18.05 12.73
C THR A 42 -4.47 -17.12 11.62
N ILE A 43 -5.65 -17.38 11.06
CA ILE A 43 -6.37 -16.43 10.24
C ILE A 43 -7.24 -15.61 11.20
N SER A 44 -7.04 -14.30 11.22
CA SER A 44 -7.89 -13.37 11.97
C SER A 44 -8.68 -12.49 11.01
N ASP A 45 -9.97 -12.39 11.25
CA ASP A 45 -10.90 -11.55 10.50
C ASP A 45 -11.14 -10.26 11.30
N GLY A 46 -11.26 -9.12 10.60
CA GLY A 46 -11.48 -7.82 11.25
C GLY A 46 -10.24 -7.16 11.88
N ASP A 47 -9.04 -7.72 11.65
CA ASP A 47 -7.77 -7.16 12.15
C ASP A 47 -6.92 -6.51 11.05
N MET A 48 -5.94 -5.72 11.49
CA MET A 48 -4.90 -5.14 10.66
C MET A 48 -3.52 -5.50 11.21
N VAL A 49 -2.60 -5.83 10.31
CA VAL A 49 -1.16 -5.91 10.60
C VAL A 49 -0.45 -4.76 9.91
N ALA A 50 0.23 -3.93 10.71
CA ALA A 50 1.07 -2.83 10.21
C ALA A 50 2.55 -3.09 10.55
N THR A 51 3.43 -2.96 9.57
CA THR A 51 4.88 -3.11 9.73
C THR A 51 5.60 -1.83 9.35
N ALA A 52 6.24 -1.18 10.32
CA ALA A 52 7.09 -0.01 10.07
C ALA A 52 8.47 -0.46 9.57
N VAL A 53 8.84 0.02 8.38
CA VAL A 53 10.13 -0.28 7.74
C VAL A 53 10.90 1.00 7.49
N LYS A 54 12.12 1.06 8.01
CA LYS A 54 13.11 2.11 7.72
C LYS A 54 14.28 1.48 6.97
N LEU A 55 14.54 1.97 5.76
CA LEU A 55 15.70 1.57 4.98
C LEU A 55 16.86 2.53 5.27
N GLU A 56 18.04 2.02 5.62
CA GLU A 56 19.18 2.86 5.97
C GLU A 56 19.81 3.56 4.76
N ARG A 57 19.80 2.91 3.59
CA ARG A 57 20.57 3.33 2.41
C ARG A 57 19.73 3.48 1.13
N SER A 58 18.40 3.43 1.26
CA SER A 58 17.49 3.43 0.12
C SER A 58 16.41 4.47 0.31
N ASN A 59 16.07 5.15 -0.79
CA ASN A 59 14.91 6.03 -0.86
C ASN A 59 13.68 5.23 -1.28
N ILE A 60 12.52 5.69 -0.83
CA ILE A 60 11.23 5.11 -1.18
C ILE A 60 10.47 6.16 -1.98
N LYS A 61 9.93 5.75 -3.13
CA LYS A 61 9.03 6.55 -3.95
C LYS A 61 7.72 5.79 -4.08
N VAL A 62 6.61 6.48 -3.86
CA VAL A 62 5.26 5.91 -3.99
C VAL A 62 4.57 6.55 -5.18
N ALA A 63 3.94 5.74 -6.01
CA ALA A 63 3.11 6.18 -7.11
C ALA A 63 1.76 5.47 -7.06
N LEU A 64 0.70 6.23 -7.32
CA LEU A 64 -0.67 5.72 -7.41
C LEU A 64 -1.19 5.89 -8.84
N ILE A 65 -2.00 4.93 -9.28
CA ILE A 65 -2.82 5.03 -10.48
C ILE A 65 -4.21 4.48 -10.18
N ASP A 66 -5.23 5.23 -10.57
CA ASP A 66 -6.60 4.77 -10.50
C ASP A 66 -6.86 3.71 -11.56
N LEU A 67 -7.60 2.67 -11.20
CA LEU A 67 -7.99 1.67 -12.19
C LEU A 67 -9.09 2.24 -13.07
N ASN A 68 -8.78 2.37 -14.36
CA ASN A 68 -9.76 2.64 -15.40
C ASN A 68 -10.21 1.31 -16.02
N PRO A 69 -11.50 0.93 -15.95
CA PRO A 69 -12.02 -0.31 -16.54
C PRO A 69 -11.78 -0.42 -18.05
N ASN A 70 -11.60 0.71 -18.73
CA ASN A 70 -11.35 0.78 -20.17
C ASN A 70 -9.87 0.67 -20.54
N MET A 71 -8.97 0.68 -19.55
CA MET A 71 -7.52 0.62 -19.77
C MET A 71 -7.01 -0.81 -19.51
N GLY A 72 -6.24 -1.34 -20.45
CA GLY A 72 -5.64 -2.66 -20.31
C GLY A 72 -4.55 -2.69 -19.23
N ALA A 73 -4.33 -3.85 -18.62
CA ALA A 73 -3.31 -4.03 -17.57
C ALA A 73 -1.89 -3.61 -18.01
N THR A 74 -1.56 -3.83 -19.29
CA THR A 74 -0.25 -3.41 -19.85
C THR A 74 -0.12 -1.88 -19.89
N GLU A 75 -1.16 -1.19 -20.33
CA GLU A 75 -1.19 0.27 -20.44
C GLU A 75 -1.19 0.94 -19.05
N LEU A 76 -1.93 0.37 -18.11
CA LEU A 76 -1.87 0.75 -16.69
C LEU A 76 -0.46 0.58 -16.13
N GLY A 77 0.18 -0.55 -16.41
CA GLY A 77 1.55 -0.85 -15.98
C GLY A 77 2.57 0.14 -16.53
N ILE A 78 2.51 0.43 -17.84
CA ILE A 78 3.37 1.44 -18.48
C ILE A 78 3.18 2.81 -17.81
N SER A 79 1.93 3.22 -17.61
CA SER A 79 1.60 4.51 -16.99
C SER A 79 2.09 4.61 -15.55
N LEU A 80 1.96 3.53 -14.77
CA LEU A 80 2.47 3.47 -13.40
C LEU A 80 4.00 3.52 -13.37
N MET A 81 4.67 2.75 -14.22
CA MET A 81 6.13 2.69 -14.28
C MET A 81 6.75 4.00 -14.75
N ALA A 82 6.08 4.74 -15.65
CA ALA A 82 6.50 6.09 -16.04
C ALA A 82 6.57 7.05 -14.85
N LYS A 83 5.67 6.92 -13.86
CA LYS A 83 5.71 7.73 -12.62
C LYS A 83 6.86 7.33 -11.69
N LEU A 84 7.30 6.07 -11.75
CA LEU A 84 8.38 5.53 -10.91
C LEU A 84 9.77 5.63 -11.54
N ALA A 85 9.85 5.87 -12.84
CA ALA A 85 11.09 5.91 -13.61
C ALA A 85 12.15 6.80 -12.92
N ASP A 86 13.28 6.17 -12.58
CA ASP A 86 14.45 6.81 -11.99
C ASP A 86 15.69 5.96 -12.35
N SER A 87 16.79 6.63 -12.68
CA SER A 87 18.07 5.97 -13.01
C SER A 87 18.61 5.08 -11.88
N ASN A 88 18.21 5.32 -10.63
CA ASN A 88 18.63 4.56 -9.45
C ASN A 88 17.58 3.54 -8.98
N LEU A 89 16.46 3.36 -9.71
CA LEU A 89 15.42 2.40 -9.34
C LEU A 89 15.95 0.96 -9.44
N ARG A 90 15.89 0.22 -8.32
CA ARG A 90 16.35 -1.18 -8.25
C ARG A 90 15.24 -2.20 -8.07
N HIS A 91 14.17 -1.82 -7.36
CA HIS A 91 13.09 -2.72 -6.99
C HIS A 91 11.75 -2.00 -7.08
N VAL A 92 10.71 -2.73 -7.46
CA VAL A 92 9.32 -2.27 -7.45
C VAL A 92 8.48 -3.33 -6.74
N ILE A 93 7.63 -2.88 -5.82
CA ILE A 93 6.61 -3.70 -5.17
C ILE A 93 5.27 -3.07 -5.56
N VAL A 94 4.37 -3.88 -6.10
CA VAL A 94 3.07 -3.42 -6.58
C VAL A 94 2.00 -3.90 -5.62
N PHE A 95 1.13 -2.99 -5.19
CA PHE A 95 -0.01 -3.29 -4.35
C PHE A 95 -1.31 -2.94 -5.07
N ARG A 96 -2.37 -3.68 -4.75
CA ARG A 96 -3.73 -3.32 -5.10
C ARG A 96 -4.42 -2.75 -3.86
N TRP A 97 -4.77 -1.48 -3.92
CA TRP A 97 -5.53 -0.81 -2.88
C TRP A 97 -7.01 -0.71 -3.25
N PRO A 98 -7.95 -0.99 -2.33
CA PRO A 98 -9.35 -0.67 -2.54
C PRO A 98 -9.53 0.86 -2.52
N THR A 99 -9.99 1.41 -3.63
CA THR A 99 -10.38 2.82 -3.71
C THR A 99 -11.67 3.04 -2.94
N SER A 100 -11.55 3.41 -1.67
CA SER A 100 -12.47 4.34 -1.01
C SER A 100 -11.70 5.64 -0.80
N GLN A 101 -12.29 6.72 -1.31
CA GLN A 101 -11.77 8.08 -1.45
C GLN A 101 -10.83 8.54 -0.33
N TRP A 102 -9.61 8.92 -0.71
CA TRP A 102 -8.71 9.78 0.04
C TRP A 102 -8.13 10.82 -0.92
#